data_AF-A0AAD6VIE2-F1
#
_entry.id   AF-A0AAD6VIE2-F1
#
_cell.length_a   1.000
_cell.length_b   1.000
_cell.length_c   1.000
_cell.angle_alpha   90.00
_cell.angle_beta   90.00
_cell.angle_gamma   90.00
#
_symmetry.space_group_name_H-M   'P 1'
#
loop_
_entity.id
_entity.type
_entity.pdbx_description
1 polymer ?
#
loop_
_entity_poly.entity_id
_entity_poly.type
_entity_poly.pdbx_seq_one_letter_code
_entity_poly.pdbx_strand_id
1 'polypeptide(L)'
;EWPEVSLDTVLGCGLAEFRDEKGKIDRGTQRLYRVLISESAYLVWRLRNERVIEKDGVPASKEEIMNKFKFTINQRLQMDRLLANRLRKG
;
A
#
# COMPACT_ATOMS: atom_id res chain seq x y z
N GLU A 1 -1.33 -15.82 -7.53
CA GLU A 1 -1.10 -15.89 -6.07
C GLU A 1 -0.42 -14.61 -5.59
N TRP A 2 -0.55 -14.27 -4.31
CA TRP A 2 0.14 -13.11 -3.73
C TRP A 2 1.56 -13.49 -3.35
N PRO A 3 2.58 -12.67 -3.69
CA PRO A 3 3.95 -12.93 -3.29
C PRO A 3 4.09 -12.74 -1.77
N GLU A 4 5.00 -13.49 -1.17
CA GLU A 4 5.39 -13.31 0.24
C GLU A 4 5.92 -11.90 0.47
N VAL A 5 5.62 -11.31 1.63
CA VAL A 5 6.09 -9.97 1.98
C VAL A 5 7.46 -10.04 2.61
N SER A 6 8.41 -9.39 1.97
CA SER A 6 9.85 -9.40 2.24
C SER A 6 10.43 -8.04 1.85
N LEU A 7 11.70 -7.78 2.20
CA LEU A 7 12.31 -6.49 1.85
C LEU A 7 12.43 -6.31 0.33
N ASP A 8 12.81 -7.38 -0.36
CA ASP A 8 12.87 -7.47 -1.82
C ASP A 8 11.53 -7.19 -2.49
N THR A 9 10.41 -7.73 -1.96
CA THR A 9 9.10 -7.42 -2.52
C THR A 9 8.61 -6.02 -2.17
N VAL A 10 8.99 -5.46 -1.02
CA VAL A 10 8.72 -4.05 -0.70
C VAL A 10 9.44 -3.12 -1.68
N LEU A 11 10.72 -3.38 -1.95
CA LEU A 11 11.53 -2.60 -2.90
C LEU A 11 11.04 -2.79 -4.35
N GLY A 12 10.65 -4.02 -4.70
CA GLY A 12 10.20 -4.42 -6.03
C GLY A 12 8.71 -4.24 -6.29
N CYS A 13 7.92 -3.74 -5.35
CA CYS A 13 6.45 -3.76 -5.45
C CYS A 13 5.88 -3.03 -6.67
N GLY A 14 6.62 -2.06 -7.22
CA GLY A 14 6.24 -1.35 -8.44
C GLY A 14 6.42 -2.17 -9.73
N LEU A 15 7.21 -3.25 -9.68
CA LEU A 15 7.55 -4.11 -10.82
C LEU A 15 6.84 -5.47 -10.78
N ALA A 16 6.12 -5.79 -9.70
CA ALA A 16 5.44 -7.07 -9.55
C ALA A 16 4.39 -7.27 -10.67
N GLU A 17 4.47 -8.40 -11.37
CA GLU A 17 3.49 -8.79 -12.39
C GLU A 17 2.50 -9.80 -11.83
N PHE A 18 1.22 -9.54 -12.03
CA PHE A 18 0.15 -10.48 -11.73
C PHE A 18 -0.49 -10.89 -13.04
N ARG A 19 -0.75 -12.20 -13.20
CA ARG A 19 -1.37 -12.75 -14.41
C ARG A 19 -2.69 -13.44 -14.03
N ASP A 20 -3.67 -13.30 -14.91
CA ASP A 20 -4.94 -14.02 -14.82
C ASP A 20 -4.78 -15.49 -15.25
N GLU A 21 -5.84 -16.29 -15.12
CA GLU A 21 -5.86 -17.70 -15.53
C GLU A 21 -5.57 -17.91 -17.02
N LYS A 22 -5.67 -16.85 -17.84
CA LYS A 22 -5.43 -16.84 -19.29
C LYS A 22 -4.02 -16.32 -19.63
N GLY A 23 -3.18 -16.06 -18.61
CA GLY A 23 -1.82 -15.56 -18.76
C GLY A 23 -1.71 -14.08 -19.12
N LYS A 24 -2.81 -13.32 -19.12
CA LYS A 24 -2.80 -11.87 -19.37
C LYS A 24 -2.47 -11.12 -18.08
N ILE A 25 -1.80 -9.97 -18.23
CA ILE A 25 -1.45 -9.11 -17.09
C ILE A 25 -2.73 -8.56 -16.46
N ASP A 26 -2.95 -8.89 -15.18
CA ASP A 26 -3.98 -8.30 -14.34
C ASP A 26 -3.48 -6.98 -13.76
N ARG A 27 -3.69 -5.92 -14.55
CA ARG A 27 -3.33 -4.54 -14.16
C ARG A 27 -4.10 -4.05 -12.94
N GLY A 28 -5.27 -4.61 -12.63
CA GLY A 28 -6.06 -4.25 -11.46
C GLY A 28 -5.38 -4.73 -10.18
N THR A 29 -5.11 -6.03 -10.13
CA THR A 29 -4.40 -6.66 -9.01
C THR A 29 -3.00 -6.09 -8.83
N GLN A 30 -2.26 -5.87 -9.91
CA GLN A 30 -0.93 -5.25 -9.86
C GLN A 30 -0.94 -3.85 -9.23
N ARG A 31 -1.91 -3.01 -9.60
CA ARG A 31 -2.06 -1.67 -8.98
C ARG A 31 -2.42 -1.76 -7.51
N LEU A 32 -3.37 -2.64 -7.17
CA LEU A 32 -3.77 -2.86 -5.78
C LEU A 32 -2.58 -3.34 -4.93
N TYR A 33 -1.82 -4.31 -5.42
CA TYR A 33 -0.61 -4.81 -4.76
C TYR A 33 0.38 -3.70 -4.47
N ARG A 34 0.71 -2.90 -5.49
CA ARG A 34 1.63 -1.77 -5.36
C ARG A 34 1.16 -0.80 -4.27
N VAL A 35 -0.12 -0.45 -4.26
CA VAL A 35 -0.70 0.44 -3.24
C VAL A 35 -0.58 -0.18 -1.85
N LEU A 36 -0.99 -1.44 -1.68
CA LEU A 36 -0.95 -2.11 -0.38
C LEU A 36 0.47 -2.17 0.20
N ILE A 37 1.44 -2.62 -0.59
CA ILE A 37 2.81 -2.81 -0.10
C ILE A 37 3.50 -1.48 0.19
N SER A 38 3.44 -0.52 -0.75
CA SER A 38 4.11 0.76 -0.58
C SER A 38 3.54 1.60 0.57
N GLU A 39 2.21 1.67 0.70
CA GLU A 39 1.57 2.43 1.78
C GLU A 39 1.75 1.76 3.14
N SER A 40 1.79 0.41 3.19
CA SER A 40 2.10 -0.31 4.44
C SER A 40 3.52 -0.02 4.91
N ALA A 41 4.50 -0.09 4.01
CA ALA A 41 5.90 0.22 4.33
C ALA A 41 6.06 1.67 4.79
N TYR A 42 5.42 2.61 4.10
CA TYR A 42 5.40 4.02 4.49
C TYR A 42 4.78 4.23 5.87
N LEU A 43 3.65 3.59 6.17
CA LEU A 43 2.99 3.72 7.46
C LEU A 43 3.85 3.16 8.60
N VAL A 44 4.51 2.01 8.41
CA VAL A 44 5.43 1.45 9.39
C VAL A 44 6.58 2.41 9.67
N TRP A 45 7.20 2.95 8.62
CA TRP A 45 8.26 3.96 8.74
C TRP A 45 7.78 5.21 9.49
N ARG A 46 6.60 5.72 9.13
CA ARG A 46 6.01 6.91 9.75
C ARG A 46 5.72 6.68 11.24
N LEU A 47 5.06 5.58 11.60
CA LEU A 47 4.75 5.23 12.98
C LEU A 47 6.03 5.09 13.83
N ARG A 48 7.10 4.52 13.24
CA ARG A 48 8.41 4.43 13.89
C ARG A 48 9.02 5.80 14.14
N ASN A 49 8.90 6.73 13.20
CA ASN A 49 9.41 8.09 13.37
C ASN A 49 8.58 8.92 14.35
N GLU A 50 7.25 8.86 14.28
CA GLU A 50 6.35 9.51 15.26
C GLU A 50 6.71 9.03 16.68
N ARG A 51 6.92 7.72 16.86
CA ARG A 51 7.36 7.16 18.15
C ARG A 51 8.70 7.71 18.60
N VAL A 52 9.71 7.71 17.73
CA VAL A 52 11.10 8.03 18.10
C VAL A 52 11.35 9.54 18.23
N ILE A 53 10.70 10.36 17.41
CA ILE A 53 11.00 11.79 17.28
C ILE A 53 9.97 12.64 18.03
N GLU A 54 8.69 12.26 18.02
CA GLU A 54 7.60 13.12 18.52
C GLU A 54 7.03 12.65 19.86
N LYS A 55 7.07 11.34 20.14
CA LYS A 55 6.40 10.73 21.30
C LYS A 55 7.36 10.13 22.34
N ASP A 56 8.64 10.52 22.32
CA ASP A 56 9.64 10.07 23.31
C ASP A 56 9.69 8.55 23.53
N GLY A 57 9.49 7.78 22.46
CA GLY A 57 9.50 6.32 22.50
C GLY A 57 8.14 5.67 22.78
N VAL A 58 7.08 6.43 23.08
CA VAL A 58 5.75 5.89 23.39
C VAL A 58 5.07 5.38 22.11
N PRO A 59 4.78 4.07 22.00
CA PRO A 59 4.14 3.51 20.82
C PRO A 59 2.66 3.90 20.74
N ALA A 60 2.16 4.03 19.50
CA ALA A 60 0.73 4.19 19.23
C ALA A 60 -0.05 2.94 19.65
N SER A 61 -1.32 3.11 20.01
CA SER A 61 -2.20 1.99 20.35
C SER A 61 -2.51 1.14 19.10
N LYS A 62 -2.87 -0.13 19.31
CA LYS A 62 -3.30 -1.01 18.21
C LYS A 62 -4.48 -0.41 17.43
N GLU A 63 -5.41 0.24 18.13
CA GLU A 63 -6.57 0.87 17.51
C GLU A 63 -6.16 2.08 16.66
N GLU A 64 -5.29 2.95 17.17
CA GLU A 64 -4.74 4.08 16.41
C GLU A 64 -4.02 3.60 15.15
N ILE A 65 -3.18 2.56 15.28
CA ILE A 65 -2.46 1.96 14.15
C ILE A 65 -3.44 1.45 13.10
N MET A 66 -4.47 0.70 13.53
CA MET A 66 -5.47 0.15 12.60
C MET A 66 -6.31 1.24 11.93
N ASN A 67 -6.67 2.30 12.65
CA ASN A 67 -7.41 3.42 12.10
C ASN A 67 -6.57 4.19 11.08
N LYS A 68 -5.30 4.48 11.39
CA LYS A 68 -4.34 5.07 10.44
C LYS A 68 -4.16 4.20 9.20
N PHE A 69 -3.99 2.89 9.37
CA PHE A 69 -3.85 1.95 8.27
C PHE A 69 -5.06 1.98 7.33
N LYS A 70 -6.26 1.80 7.87
CA LYS A 70 -7.50 1.85 7.08
C LYS A 70 -7.65 3.19 6.36
N PHE A 71 -7.37 4.29 7.05
CA PHE A 71 -7.44 5.62 6.48
C PHE A 71 -6.48 5.80 5.30
N THR A 72 -5.19 5.51 5.50
CA THR A 72 -4.16 5.64 4.46
C THR A 72 -4.46 4.79 3.23
N ILE A 73 -4.79 3.52 3.41
CA ILE A 73 -5.12 2.61 2.29
C ILE A 73 -6.36 3.10 1.53
N ASN A 74 -7.43 3.47 2.25
CA ASN A 74 -8.65 3.95 1.62
C ASN A 74 -8.45 5.25 0.85
N GLN A 75 -7.71 6.21 1.40
CA GLN A 75 -7.39 7.46 0.71
C GLN A 75 -6.62 7.20 -0.59
N ARG A 76 -5.60 6.36 -0.54
CA ARG A 76 -4.80 6.04 -1.74
C ARG A 76 -5.62 5.31 -2.79
N LEU A 77 -6.45 4.35 -2.37
CA LEU A 77 -7.35 3.61 -3.25
C LEU A 77 -8.40 4.53 -3.90
N GLN A 78 -8.96 5.48 -3.16
CA GLN A 78 -9.88 6.48 -3.70
C GLN A 78 -9.19 7.33 -4.78
N MET A 79 -7.97 7.81 -4.51
CA MET A 79 -7.20 8.58 -5.48
C MET A 79 -6.90 7.77 -6.75
N ASP A 80 -6.47 6.52 -6.60
CA ASP A 80 -6.19 5.61 -7.73
C ASP A 80 -7.45 5.40 -8.59
N ARG A 81 -8.60 5.15 -7.97
CA ARG A 81 -9.89 5.01 -8.65
C ARG A 81 -10.28 6.26 -9.44
N LEU A 82 -10.10 7.45 -8.86
CA LEU A 82 -10.41 8.72 -9.53
C LEU A 82 -9.55 8.92 -10.78
N LEU A 83 -8.25 8.64 -10.66
CA LEU A 83 -7.29 8.79 -11.77
C LEU A 83 -7.54 7.75 -12.87
N ALA A 84 -7.77 6.49 -12.50
CA ALA A 84 -8.08 5.42 -13.44
C ALA A 84 -9.38 5.69 -14.22
N ASN A 85 -10.41 6.22 -13.56
CA ASN A 85 -11.68 6.57 -14.21
C ASN A 85 -11.54 7.79 -15.14
N ARG A 86 -10.72 8.78 -14.78
CA ARG A 86 -10.44 9.95 -15.64
C ARG A 86 -9.73 9.53 -16.92
N LEU A 87 -8.73 8.65 -16.82
CA LEU A 87 -8.00 8.10 -17.98
C LEU A 87 -8.86 7.22 -18.89
N ARG A 88 -9.96 6.65 -18.38
CA ARG A 88 -10.90 5.83 -19.17
C ARG A 88 -11.91 6.67 -19.97
N LYS A 89 -12.15 7.93 -19.59
CA LYS A 89 -13.13 8.83 -20.25
C LYS A 89 -12.48 9.87 -21.17
N GLY A 90 -11.16 9.86 -21.32
CA GLY A 90 -10.40 10.71 -22.25
C GLY A 90 -10.11 10.01 -23.56
#